data_AF-A0A0C9UUR4-F1
#
_entry.id   AF-A0A0C9UUR4-F1
#
_cell.length_a   1.000
_cell.length_b   1.000
_cell.length_c   1.000
_cell.angle_alpha   90.00
_cell.angle_beta   90.00
_cell.angle_gamma   90.00
#
_symmetry.space_group_name_H-M   'P 1'
#
loop_
_entity.id
_entity.type
_entity.pdbx_description
1 polymer ?
#
loop_
_entity_poly.entity_id
_entity_poly.type
_entity_poly.pdbx_seq_one_letter_code
_entity_poly.pdbx_strand_id
1 'polypeptide(L)'
;MSPSSKKSFNLKQLVSGSNGFWKRIILLCATLVLMVLVITNYSFLNTLSLPSSTRTTLCAPPNTQSTSAKDPSSVPPTHLHPLPLNATLSDRLTAFRTAPGAGWEPATFVKWNLETCSNVVPNHNKDLLAKSTLVWASLNSSEIMGHREKMAGFLEQKEREGVFDDPVHVSKGGKGLVGSGRGIVFTAGNADTLSRVITALRLIRHHHHCHLPALIFHFPSEAPPQDSSLRSDLALLNAKLVSATGRARDPSRQKNYHLKAQSIVDAPFSEVLYLDSDNLPADNPELLFDMPNYKRLGVYFTPDYWKTSASNPIWQIMG
;
A
#
# COMPACT_ATOMS: atom_id res chain seq x y z
N MET A 1 11.30 -62.82 -5.57
CA MET A 1 10.67 -63.46 -6.75
C MET A 1 9.32 -62.80 -6.98
N SER A 2 9.17 -62.11 -8.13
CA SER A 2 7.97 -61.44 -8.68
C SER A 2 7.31 -60.26 -7.90
N PRO A 3 7.29 -59.04 -8.46
CA PRO A 3 6.36 -57.98 -8.07
C PRO A 3 5.08 -58.03 -8.93
N SER A 4 3.92 -58.01 -8.26
CA SER A 4 2.58 -57.92 -8.88
C SER A 4 2.30 -56.51 -9.40
N SER A 5 1.97 -56.40 -10.69
CA SER A 5 1.69 -55.14 -11.37
C SER A 5 0.31 -54.58 -11.00
N LYS A 6 0.24 -53.35 -10.49
CA LYS A 6 -0.99 -52.56 -10.42
C LYS A 6 -1.27 -51.95 -11.80
N LYS A 7 -2.32 -52.42 -12.48
CA LYS A 7 -2.87 -51.75 -13.68
C LYS A 7 -3.62 -50.50 -13.25
N SER A 8 -3.20 -49.34 -13.76
CA SER A 8 -3.90 -48.06 -13.61
C SER A 8 -5.12 -48.03 -14.53
N PHE A 9 -6.27 -47.65 -13.98
CA PHE A 9 -7.52 -47.47 -14.72
C PHE A 9 -7.45 -46.12 -15.43
N ASN A 10 -7.22 -46.13 -16.74
CA ASN A 10 -7.08 -44.92 -17.55
C ASN A 10 -8.45 -44.50 -18.11
N LEU A 11 -9.03 -43.44 -17.54
CA LEU A 11 -10.37 -42.92 -17.86
C LEU A 11 -10.51 -42.38 -19.31
N LYS A 12 -9.43 -42.35 -20.10
CA LYS A 12 -9.43 -41.85 -21.48
C LYS A 12 -9.94 -42.85 -22.52
N GLN A 13 -10.20 -44.11 -22.16
CA GLN A 13 -10.63 -45.14 -23.12
C GLN A 13 -12.14 -45.29 -23.31
N LEU A 14 -12.99 -44.53 -22.59
CA LEU A 14 -14.46 -44.69 -22.66
C LEU A 14 -15.19 -43.73 -23.62
N VAL A 15 -14.47 -42.90 -24.39
CA VAL A 15 -15.12 -41.88 -25.27
C VAL A 15 -14.85 -42.11 -26.77
N SER A 16 -14.25 -43.25 -27.12
CA SER A 16 -13.94 -43.59 -28.51
C SER A 16 -14.86 -44.72 -29.00
N GLY A 17 -16.03 -44.35 -29.51
CA GLY A 17 -16.84 -45.25 -30.34
C GLY A 17 -18.22 -45.56 -29.79
N SER A 18 -19.13 -44.57 -29.80
CA SER A 18 -20.55 -44.74 -30.11
C SER A 18 -21.28 -43.40 -30.01
N ASN A 19 -21.88 -43.00 -31.13
CA ASN A 19 -23.10 -42.20 -31.29
C ASN A 19 -23.22 -40.90 -30.49
N GLY A 20 -23.16 -39.77 -31.22
CA GLY A 20 -23.43 -38.40 -30.75
C GLY A 20 -24.76 -38.19 -30.02
N PHE A 21 -25.64 -39.20 -29.99
CA PHE A 21 -26.80 -39.29 -29.13
C PHE A 21 -26.45 -39.23 -27.63
N TRP A 22 -25.46 -40.01 -27.17
CA TRP A 22 -25.08 -40.03 -25.76
C TRP A 22 -24.39 -38.74 -25.31
N LYS A 23 -23.60 -38.11 -26.19
CA LYS A 23 -23.02 -36.77 -25.92
C LYS A 23 -24.11 -35.71 -25.77
N ARG A 24 -25.17 -35.76 -26.58
CA ARG A 24 -26.31 -34.85 -26.48
C ARG A 24 -27.11 -35.06 -25.19
N ILE A 25 -27.31 -36.31 -24.77
CA ILE A 25 -27.97 -36.63 -23.48
C ILE A 25 -27.14 -36.10 -22.30
N ILE A 26 -25.82 -36.31 -22.30
CA ILE A 26 -24.96 -35.83 -21.22
C ILE A 26 -24.98 -34.28 -21.15
N LEU A 27 -24.95 -33.59 -22.30
CA LEU A 27 -25.08 -32.13 -22.32
C LEU A 27 -26.46 -31.66 -21.83
N LEU A 28 -27.54 -32.35 -22.21
CA LEU A 28 -28.90 -32.03 -21.74
C LEU A 28 -29.04 -32.25 -20.23
N CYS A 29 -28.48 -33.33 -19.68
CA CYS A 29 -28.48 -33.55 -18.24
C CYS A 29 -27.63 -32.49 -17.51
N ALA A 30 -26.46 -32.12 -18.04
CA ALA A 30 -25.61 -31.10 -17.43
C ALA A 30 -26.28 -29.71 -17.43
N THR A 31 -26.98 -29.34 -18.51
CA THR A 31 -27.72 -28.08 -18.60
C THR A 31 -28.95 -28.06 -17.69
N LEU A 32 -29.66 -29.17 -17.55
CA LEU A 32 -30.75 -29.32 -16.57
C LEU A 32 -30.27 -29.18 -15.13
N VAL A 33 -29.13 -29.80 -14.78
CA VAL A 33 -28.54 -29.65 -13.44
C VAL A 33 -28.13 -28.21 -13.17
N LEU A 34 -27.55 -27.53 -14.16
CA LEU A 34 -27.17 -26.11 -14.03
C LEU A 34 -28.40 -25.21 -13.86
N MET A 35 -29.48 -25.46 -14.63
CA MET A 35 -30.77 -24.77 -14.49
C MET A 35 -31.37 -24.98 -13.10
N VAL A 36 -31.38 -26.22 -12.58
CA VAL A 36 -31.90 -26.51 -11.23
C VAL A 36 -31.07 -25.80 -10.16
N LEU A 37 -29.73 -25.77 -10.29
CA LEU A 37 -28.85 -25.05 -9.36
C LEU A 37 -29.04 -23.53 -9.40
N VAL A 38 -29.35 -22.97 -10.57
CA VAL A 38 -29.69 -21.55 -10.71
C VAL A 38 -31.05 -21.26 -10.06
N ILE A 39 -32.06 -22.09 -10.32
CA ILE A 39 -33.42 -21.92 -9.76
C ILE A 39 -33.43 -22.08 -8.23
N THR A 40 -32.68 -23.03 -7.67
CA THR A 40 -32.59 -23.22 -6.22
C THR A 40 -31.82 -22.09 -5.54
N ASN A 41 -30.75 -21.57 -6.14
CA ASN A 41 -30.06 -20.38 -5.62
C ASN A 41 -30.90 -19.10 -5.76
N TYR A 42 -31.68 -18.94 -6.85
CA TYR A 42 -32.58 -17.80 -7.02
C TYR A 42 -33.70 -17.79 -5.99
N SER A 43 -34.23 -18.98 -5.66
CA SER A 43 -35.25 -19.14 -4.62
C SER A 43 -34.70 -18.86 -3.22
N PHE A 44 -33.43 -19.18 -2.97
CA PHE A 44 -32.75 -18.91 -1.70
C PHE A 44 -32.41 -17.41 -1.50
N LEU A 45 -32.12 -16.69 -2.60
CA LEU A 45 -31.88 -15.24 -2.57
C LEU A 45 -33.17 -14.43 -2.36
N ASN A 46 -34.33 -14.92 -2.80
CA ASN A 46 -35.63 -14.25 -2.56
C ASN A 46 -36.20 -14.47 -1.15
N THR A 47 -35.63 -15.37 -0.34
CA THR A 47 -36.03 -15.57 1.07
C THR A 47 -35.26 -14.71 2.08
N LEU A 48 -34.31 -13.89 1.63
CA LEU A 48 -33.59 -12.94 2.47
C LEU A 48 -34.16 -11.52 2.28
N SER A 49 -35.43 -11.34 2.62
CA SER A 49 -36.01 -10.01 2.83
C SER A 49 -35.49 -9.44 4.15
N LEU A 50 -34.79 -8.30 4.09
CA LEU A 50 -34.48 -7.48 5.27
C LEU A 50 -35.78 -7.03 5.96
N PRO A 51 -35.91 -7.17 7.29
CA PRO A 51 -37.09 -6.68 7.98
C PRO A 51 -37.14 -5.16 7.91
N SER A 52 -38.25 -4.66 7.39
CA SER A 52 -38.60 -3.24 7.38
C SER A 52 -39.23 -2.90 8.73
N SER A 53 -38.51 -2.23 9.62
CA SER A 53 -39.07 -1.21 10.53
C SER A 53 -38.03 -0.66 11.49
N THR A 54 -37.73 0.62 11.32
CA THR A 54 -37.33 1.49 12.41
C THR A 54 -38.56 1.85 13.23
N ARG A 55 -38.54 1.60 14.55
CA ARG A 55 -39.20 2.49 15.51
C ARG A 55 -38.44 2.49 16.83
N THR A 56 -38.03 3.70 17.17
CA THR A 56 -37.45 4.19 18.40
C THR A 56 -38.15 3.64 19.63
N THR A 57 -37.40 3.04 20.54
CA THR A 57 -37.74 3.01 21.97
C THR A 57 -36.47 3.07 22.79
N LEU A 58 -36.37 4.14 23.58
CA LEU A 58 -35.37 4.36 24.61
C LEU A 58 -35.36 3.17 25.59
N CYS A 59 -34.19 2.57 25.79
CA CYS A 59 -33.91 1.77 26.99
C CYS A 59 -32.63 2.32 27.62
N ALA A 60 -32.77 2.90 28.82
CA ALA A 60 -31.65 3.24 29.68
C ALA A 60 -30.97 1.96 30.18
N PRO A 61 -29.64 1.91 30.34
CA PRO A 61 -28.97 0.74 30.89
C PRO A 61 -28.96 0.78 32.43
N PRO A 62 -29.02 -0.38 33.11
CA PRO A 62 -28.74 -0.46 34.54
C PRO A 62 -27.23 -0.34 34.78
N ASN A 63 -26.88 0.35 35.87
CA ASN A 63 -25.53 0.59 36.36
C ASN A 63 -24.60 -0.62 36.21
N THR A 64 -23.69 -0.52 35.25
CA THR A 64 -22.45 -1.29 35.24
C THR A 64 -21.33 -0.29 35.05
N GLN A 65 -20.40 -0.24 36.01
CA GLN A 65 -19.16 0.52 35.88
C GLN A 65 -18.33 -0.09 34.77
N SER A 66 -18.63 0.30 33.54
CA SER A 66 -17.78 0.12 32.38
C SER A 66 -16.84 1.32 32.35
N THR A 67 -15.54 1.06 32.38
CA THR A 67 -14.53 2.03 31.99
C THR A 67 -14.85 2.47 30.56
N SER A 68 -15.52 3.60 30.41
CA SER A 68 -15.89 4.18 29.13
C SER A 68 -14.64 4.32 28.27
N ALA A 69 -14.55 3.51 27.21
CA ALA A 69 -13.68 3.85 26.09
C ALA A 69 -14.03 5.28 25.68
N LYS A 70 -13.04 6.17 25.61
CA LYS A 70 -13.26 7.57 25.21
C LYS A 70 -13.95 7.56 23.85
N ASP A 71 -15.02 8.34 23.71
CA ASP A 71 -15.72 8.51 22.44
C ASP A 71 -14.67 8.88 21.37
N PRO A 72 -14.60 8.14 20.23
CA PRO A 72 -13.64 8.44 19.18
C PRO A 72 -13.71 9.89 18.66
N SER A 73 -14.81 10.61 18.89
CA SER A 73 -15.08 11.96 18.39
C SER A 73 -14.22 13.10 18.95
N SER A 74 -13.50 12.94 20.07
CA SER A 74 -12.71 14.03 20.66
C SER A 74 -11.20 13.85 20.45
N VAL A 75 -10.72 14.14 19.25
CA VAL A 75 -9.27 14.33 19.01
C VAL A 75 -8.81 15.52 19.85
N PRO A 76 -7.80 15.37 20.73
CA PRO A 76 -7.32 16.50 21.52
C PRO A 76 -6.88 17.63 20.58
N PRO A 77 -7.13 18.92 20.92
CA PRO A 77 -6.77 20.04 20.05
C PRO A 77 -5.29 20.05 19.64
N THR A 78 -4.42 19.51 20.48
CA THR A 78 -2.97 19.34 20.23
C THR A 78 -2.65 18.42 19.06
N HIS A 79 -3.57 17.55 18.64
CA HIS A 79 -3.42 16.63 17.51
C HIS A 79 -4.20 17.09 16.25
N LEU A 80 -4.91 18.22 16.31
CA LEU A 80 -5.64 18.76 15.14
C LEU A 80 -4.73 19.51 14.15
N HIS A 81 -3.54 19.91 14.60
CA HIS A 81 -2.62 20.72 13.82
C HIS A 81 -1.22 20.09 13.79
N PRO A 82 -0.50 20.21 12.65
CA PRO A 82 0.87 19.73 12.58
C PRO A 82 1.75 20.52 13.55
N LEU A 83 2.72 19.83 14.15
CA LEU A 83 3.74 20.48 14.95
C LEU A 83 4.55 21.47 14.10
N PRO A 84 5.09 22.56 14.70
CA PRO A 84 6.00 23.48 14.02
C PRO A 84 7.16 22.76 13.33
N LEU A 85 7.69 23.33 12.24
CA LEU A 85 8.82 22.73 11.51
C LEU A 85 10.08 22.57 12.37
N ASN A 86 10.29 23.45 13.35
CA ASN A 86 11.41 23.40 14.29
C ASN A 86 11.18 22.46 15.50
N ALA A 87 10.05 21.74 15.58
CA ALA A 87 9.83 20.76 16.65
C ALA A 87 10.85 19.62 16.58
N THR A 88 11.38 19.22 17.73
CA THR A 88 12.42 18.19 17.85
C THR A 88 11.87 16.81 17.48
N LEU A 89 12.76 15.84 17.24
CA LEU A 89 12.32 14.45 17.06
C LEU A 89 11.55 13.96 18.30
N SER A 90 12.04 14.25 19.51
CA SER A 90 11.39 13.88 20.76
C SER A 90 9.96 14.43 20.87
N ASP A 91 9.73 15.70 20.51
CA ASP A 91 8.39 16.30 20.49
C ASP A 91 7.46 15.57 19.51
N ARG A 92 7.96 15.26 18.32
CA ARG A 92 7.21 14.56 17.26
C ARG A 92 6.87 13.13 17.67
N LEU A 93 7.81 12.41 18.26
CA LEU A 93 7.60 11.04 18.73
C LEU A 93 6.66 10.99 19.93
N THR A 94 6.70 11.98 20.81
CA THR A 94 5.73 12.11 21.91
C THR A 94 4.33 12.31 21.35
N ALA A 95 4.15 13.27 20.42
CA ALA A 95 2.85 13.48 19.77
C ALA A 95 2.36 12.23 19.00
N PHE A 96 3.26 11.51 18.33
CA PHE A 96 2.93 10.27 17.64
C PHE A 96 2.47 9.17 18.60
N ARG A 97 3.16 8.99 19.73
CA ARG A 97 2.80 8.01 20.77
C ARG A 97 1.46 8.34 21.42
N THR A 98 1.19 9.62 21.67
CA THR A 98 -0.06 10.07 22.33
C THR A 98 -1.21 10.32 21.37
N ALA A 99 -1.01 10.18 20.06
CA ALA A 99 -2.07 10.36 19.07
C ALA A 99 -3.25 9.42 19.37
N PRO A 100 -4.51 9.83 19.05
CA PRO A 100 -5.69 9.00 19.28
C PRO A 100 -5.55 7.58 18.74
N GLY A 101 -6.12 6.59 19.44
CA GLY A 101 -5.99 5.18 19.08
C GLY A 101 -5.67 4.24 20.26
N ALA A 102 -5.18 4.77 21.38
CA ALA A 102 -4.98 3.98 22.59
C ALA A 102 -6.34 3.55 23.18
N GLY A 103 -6.50 2.24 23.42
CA GLY A 103 -7.75 1.62 23.86
C GLY A 103 -8.80 1.47 22.76
N TRP A 104 -8.46 1.75 21.50
CA TRP A 104 -9.37 1.56 20.37
C TRP A 104 -9.30 0.13 19.86
N GLU A 105 -10.42 -0.56 19.91
CA GLU A 105 -10.59 -1.89 19.34
C GLU A 105 -11.06 -1.83 17.87
N PRO A 106 -11.01 -2.94 17.11
CA PRO A 106 -11.40 -2.99 15.70
C PRO A 106 -12.68 -2.26 15.31
N ALA A 107 -13.75 -2.46 16.06
CA ALA A 107 -15.00 -1.76 15.81
C ALA A 107 -14.89 -0.23 15.93
N THR A 108 -14.03 0.25 16.85
CA THR A 108 -13.83 1.68 17.13
C THR A 108 -13.11 2.36 15.99
N PHE A 109 -12.00 1.78 15.50
CA PHE A 109 -11.29 2.37 14.37
C PHE A 109 -12.08 2.27 13.06
N VAL A 110 -12.85 1.20 12.86
CA VAL A 110 -13.75 1.10 11.70
C VAL A 110 -14.79 2.21 11.72
N LYS A 111 -15.43 2.43 12.88
CA LYS A 111 -16.41 3.52 13.07
C LYS A 111 -15.78 4.87 12.74
N TRP A 112 -14.61 5.18 13.31
CA TRP A 112 -13.87 6.42 13.04
C TRP A 112 -13.51 6.60 11.55
N ASN A 113 -13.02 5.54 10.91
CA ASN A 113 -12.65 5.59 9.50
C ASN A 113 -13.88 5.80 8.60
N LEU A 114 -15.05 5.30 9.00
CA LEU A 114 -16.32 5.53 8.28
C LEU A 114 -16.87 6.95 8.47
N GLU A 115 -16.62 7.57 9.63
CA GLU A 115 -16.99 8.98 9.88
C GLU A 115 -16.15 9.94 9.03
N THR A 116 -14.86 9.64 8.87
CA THR A 116 -13.93 10.44 8.07
C THR A 116 -14.00 10.14 6.57
N CYS A 117 -14.44 8.94 6.19
CA CYS A 117 -14.65 8.52 4.81
C CYS A 117 -15.86 7.57 4.71
N SER A 118 -17.00 8.09 4.24
CA SER A 118 -18.18 7.28 3.93
C SER A 118 -17.85 6.18 2.92
N ASN A 119 -18.62 5.08 2.94
CA ASN A 119 -18.42 3.90 2.10
C ASN A 119 -18.18 4.24 0.61
N VAL A 120 -16.94 4.10 0.12
CA VAL A 120 -16.56 4.40 -1.28
C VAL A 120 -16.48 3.11 -2.09
N VAL A 121 -17.59 2.36 -2.08
CA VAL A 121 -17.72 1.02 -2.68
C VAL A 121 -17.13 0.88 -4.11
N PRO A 122 -17.15 1.88 -5.02
CA PRO A 122 -16.51 1.73 -6.33
C PRO A 122 -14.97 1.73 -6.31
N ASN A 123 -14.32 2.33 -5.31
CA ASN A 123 -12.87 2.61 -5.29
C ASN A 123 -12.08 1.82 -4.24
N HIS A 124 -12.59 0.70 -3.75
CA HIS A 124 -11.83 -0.15 -2.82
C HIS A 124 -10.95 -1.14 -3.57
N ASN A 125 -9.72 -1.33 -3.09
CA ASN A 125 -8.83 -2.38 -3.59
C ASN A 125 -9.34 -3.76 -3.12
N LYS A 126 -10.13 -4.43 -3.97
CA LYS A 126 -10.76 -5.74 -3.69
C LYS A 126 -9.74 -6.83 -3.36
N ASP A 127 -8.58 -6.82 -4.02
CA ASP A 127 -7.52 -7.80 -3.78
C ASP A 127 -6.92 -7.65 -2.38
N LEU A 128 -6.67 -6.41 -1.97
CA LEU A 128 -6.17 -6.11 -0.64
C LEU A 128 -7.18 -6.49 0.45
N LEU A 129 -8.47 -6.20 0.23
CA LEU A 129 -9.54 -6.62 1.13
C LEU A 129 -9.60 -8.15 1.26
N ALA A 130 -9.61 -8.87 0.14
CA ALA A 130 -9.69 -10.33 0.15
C ALA A 130 -8.51 -10.98 0.89
N LYS A 131 -7.32 -10.40 0.80
CA LYS A 131 -6.08 -10.97 1.36
C LYS A 131 -5.78 -10.51 2.79
N SER A 132 -6.20 -9.32 3.17
CA SER A 132 -5.72 -8.67 4.41
C SER A 132 -6.81 -8.38 5.44
N THR A 133 -8.10 -8.54 5.11
CA THR A 133 -9.19 -8.22 6.06
C THR A 133 -9.08 -8.99 7.37
N LEU A 134 -8.73 -10.28 7.33
CA LEU A 134 -8.56 -11.07 8.55
C LEU A 134 -7.40 -10.56 9.42
N VAL A 135 -6.29 -10.18 8.79
CA VAL A 135 -5.12 -9.60 9.48
C VAL A 135 -5.49 -8.26 10.12
N TRP A 136 -6.26 -7.42 9.42
CA TRP A 136 -6.69 -6.14 9.98
C TRP A 136 -7.68 -6.31 11.12
N ALA A 137 -8.60 -7.26 11.01
CA ALA A 137 -9.60 -7.54 12.04
C ALA A 137 -8.98 -8.13 13.32
N SER A 138 -7.80 -8.75 13.24
CA SER A 138 -7.11 -9.27 14.43
C SER A 138 -6.32 -8.22 15.20
N LEU A 139 -6.04 -7.05 14.61
CA LEU A 139 -5.22 -6.01 15.23
C LEU A 139 -5.97 -5.30 16.36
N ASN A 140 -5.52 -5.52 17.60
CA ASN A 140 -6.05 -4.84 18.79
C ASN A 140 -5.23 -3.59 19.16
N SER A 141 -5.68 -2.86 20.18
CA SER A 141 -4.99 -1.64 20.64
C SER A 141 -3.52 -1.90 21.02
N SER A 142 -3.19 -3.03 21.65
CA SER A 142 -1.83 -3.33 22.07
C SER A 142 -0.89 -3.54 20.87
N GLU A 143 -1.38 -4.18 19.81
CA GLU A 143 -0.61 -4.37 18.57
C GLU A 143 -0.38 -3.04 17.83
N ILE A 144 -1.42 -2.20 17.73
CA ILE A 144 -1.30 -0.86 17.12
C ILE A 144 -0.26 -0.02 17.88
N MET A 145 -0.36 0.05 19.22
CA MET A 145 0.62 0.76 20.04
C MET A 145 2.02 0.14 19.92
N GLY A 146 2.11 -1.19 19.85
CA GLY A 146 3.38 -1.90 19.62
C GLY A 146 4.03 -1.56 18.28
N HIS A 147 3.24 -1.34 17.22
CA HIS A 147 3.77 -0.85 15.94
C HIS A 147 4.29 0.59 16.05
N ARG A 148 3.56 1.48 16.73
CA ARG A 148 4.02 2.84 16.99
C ARG A 148 5.34 2.84 17.76
N GLU A 149 5.43 2.03 18.81
CA GLU A 149 6.65 1.96 19.63
C GLU A 149 7.84 1.42 18.85
N LYS A 150 7.65 0.41 17.99
CA LYS A 150 8.72 -0.10 17.12
C LYS A 150 9.23 0.99 16.16
N MET A 151 8.33 1.78 15.58
CA MET A 151 8.72 2.87 14.68
C MET A 151 9.41 4.01 15.44
N ALA A 152 8.87 4.41 16.59
CA ALA A 152 9.46 5.46 17.42
C ALA A 152 10.83 5.06 17.96
N GLY A 153 10.95 3.86 18.52
CA GLY A 153 12.21 3.33 19.03
C GLY A 153 13.28 3.16 17.95
N PHE A 154 12.88 2.83 16.71
CA PHE A 154 13.81 2.83 15.57
C PHE A 154 14.36 4.24 15.28
N LEU A 155 13.51 5.26 15.28
CA LEU A 155 13.95 6.64 15.03
C LEU A 155 14.83 7.18 16.16
N GLU A 156 14.50 6.88 17.42
CA GLU A 156 15.35 7.24 18.58
C GLU A 156 16.71 6.53 18.53
N GLN A 157 16.74 5.28 18.07
CA GLN A 157 18.01 4.60 17.86
C GLN A 157 18.84 5.31 16.79
N LYS A 158 18.21 5.73 15.68
CA LYS A 158 18.90 6.47 14.61
C LYS A 158 19.41 7.84 15.06
N GLU A 159 18.67 8.52 15.93
CA GLU A 159 19.12 9.75 16.57
C GLU A 159 20.35 9.51 17.47
N ARG A 160 20.35 8.47 18.31
CA ARG A 160 21.52 8.09 19.12
C ARG A 160 22.74 7.69 18.29
N GLU A 161 22.52 7.13 17.10
CA GLU A 161 23.58 6.83 16.13
C GLU A 161 24.11 8.09 15.41
N GLY A 162 23.52 9.26 15.65
CA GLY A 162 23.92 10.53 15.04
C GLY A 162 23.49 10.69 13.57
N VAL A 163 22.56 9.85 13.08
CA VAL A 163 22.15 9.85 11.66
C VAL A 163 21.54 11.18 11.22
N PHE A 164 20.90 11.91 12.15
CA PHE A 164 20.30 13.21 11.88
C PHE A 164 21.28 14.39 12.02
N ASP A 165 22.46 14.17 12.62
CA ASP A 165 23.47 15.21 12.89
C ASP A 165 24.66 15.17 11.90
N ASP A 166 24.68 14.21 10.99
CA ASP A 166 25.79 14.03 10.05
C ASP A 166 25.89 15.22 9.05
N PRO A 167 27.01 15.96 9.02
CA PRO A 167 27.22 17.10 8.12
C PRO A 167 27.31 16.72 6.63
N VAL A 168 27.46 15.44 6.28
CA VAL A 168 27.28 14.95 4.90
C VAL A 168 25.82 15.06 4.46
N HIS A 169 24.91 15.03 5.43
CA HIS A 169 23.49 14.96 5.22
C HIS A 169 22.81 16.31 5.42
N VAL A 170 23.18 17.14 6.40
CA VAL A 170 22.50 18.44 6.55
C VAL A 170 23.12 19.51 5.63
N SER A 171 22.53 19.73 4.45
CA SER A 171 22.98 20.84 3.59
C SER A 171 22.77 22.18 4.30
N LYS A 172 23.84 23.01 4.39
CA LYS A 172 23.74 24.39 4.88
C LYS A 172 22.75 25.17 4.01
N GLY A 173 21.58 25.51 4.58
CA GLY A 173 20.49 26.20 3.89
C GLY A 173 19.35 25.28 3.40
N GLY A 174 19.53 23.96 3.45
CA GLY A 174 18.42 23.00 3.37
C GLY A 174 17.61 23.06 4.66
N LYS A 175 16.32 22.75 4.59
CA LYS A 175 15.34 22.86 5.70
C LYS A 175 15.59 21.84 6.85
N GLY A 176 16.85 21.54 7.20
CA GLY A 176 17.23 20.45 8.10
C GLY A 176 17.12 19.07 7.46
N LEU A 177 17.18 18.98 6.12
CA LEU A 177 17.02 17.73 5.38
C LEU A 177 18.37 17.10 5.04
N VAL A 178 18.41 15.78 5.20
CA VAL A 178 19.51 14.86 4.90
C VAL A 178 19.69 14.72 3.38
N GLY A 179 20.89 14.97 2.83
CA GLY A 179 21.23 14.89 1.41
C GLY A 179 21.55 16.24 0.75
N SER A 180 21.63 16.27 -0.58
CA SER A 180 21.87 17.50 -1.36
C SER A 180 20.95 17.63 -2.58
N GLY A 181 20.44 18.83 -2.81
CA GLY A 181 19.62 19.15 -3.98
C GLY A 181 18.26 18.46 -4.02
N ARG A 182 17.62 18.57 -5.18
CA ARG A 182 16.31 17.98 -5.52
C ARG A 182 16.51 16.85 -6.51
N GLY A 183 15.69 15.81 -6.43
CA GLY A 183 15.72 14.74 -7.42
C GLY A 183 14.47 13.88 -7.46
N ILE A 184 14.33 13.17 -8.58
CA ILE A 184 13.22 12.27 -8.84
C ILE A 184 13.65 10.84 -8.51
N VAL A 185 12.81 10.08 -7.82
CA VAL A 185 13.08 8.68 -7.49
C VAL A 185 11.98 7.81 -8.06
N PHE A 186 12.40 6.77 -8.79
CA PHE A 186 11.55 5.70 -9.29
C PHE A 186 11.96 4.37 -8.66
N THR A 187 11.03 3.42 -8.59
CA THR A 187 11.37 2.00 -8.46
C THR A 187 10.95 1.25 -9.70
N ALA A 188 11.90 0.60 -10.37
CA ALA A 188 11.65 -0.22 -11.54
C ALA A 188 12.80 -1.22 -11.71
N GLY A 189 12.48 -2.51 -11.84
CA GLY A 189 13.48 -3.57 -11.97
C GLY A 189 13.16 -4.64 -13.00
N ASN A 190 11.89 -4.88 -13.30
CA ASN A 190 11.51 -5.71 -14.45
C ASN A 190 11.43 -4.87 -15.74
N ALA A 191 11.53 -5.54 -16.89
CA ALA A 191 11.63 -4.87 -18.19
C ALA A 191 10.42 -3.96 -18.51
N ASP A 192 9.21 -4.35 -18.10
CA ASP A 192 8.01 -3.54 -18.34
C ASP A 192 7.98 -2.26 -17.49
N THR A 193 8.26 -2.33 -16.19
CA THR A 193 8.31 -1.10 -15.35
C THR A 193 9.42 -0.16 -15.80
N LEU A 194 10.56 -0.70 -16.20
CA LEU A 194 11.69 0.12 -16.68
C LEU A 194 11.35 0.84 -17.98
N SER A 195 10.66 0.18 -18.91
CA SER A 195 10.18 0.82 -20.14
C SER A 195 9.21 1.99 -19.88
N ARG A 196 8.33 1.86 -18.87
CA ARG A 196 7.41 2.93 -18.47
C ARG A 196 8.16 4.11 -17.85
N VAL A 197 9.15 3.83 -16.98
CA VAL A 197 10.01 4.88 -16.40
C VAL A 197 10.79 5.64 -17.47
N ILE A 198 11.35 4.94 -18.48
CA ILE A 198 12.03 5.60 -19.61
C ILE A 198 11.06 6.51 -20.38
N THR A 199 9.83 6.07 -20.58
CA THR A 199 8.78 6.86 -21.23
C THR A 199 8.45 8.12 -20.41
N ALA A 200 8.27 7.97 -19.10
CA ALA A 200 8.06 9.09 -18.18
C ALA A 200 9.23 10.08 -18.22
N LEU A 201 10.47 9.59 -18.18
CA LEU A 201 11.67 10.43 -18.25
C LEU A 201 11.76 11.19 -19.58
N ARG A 202 11.49 10.54 -20.71
CA ARG A 202 11.46 11.22 -22.02
C ARG A 202 10.44 12.36 -22.05
N LEU A 203 9.24 12.13 -21.50
CA LEU A 203 8.23 13.17 -21.36
C LEU A 203 8.75 14.33 -20.49
N ILE A 204 9.28 14.02 -19.31
CA ILE A 204 9.83 15.01 -18.36
C ILE A 204 10.96 15.84 -18.98
N ARG A 205 11.88 15.21 -19.73
CA ARG A 205 13.04 15.88 -20.34
C ARG A 205 12.69 16.68 -21.59
N HIS A 206 11.95 16.07 -22.52
CA HIS A 206 11.79 16.63 -23.85
C HIS A 206 10.57 17.53 -23.98
N HIS A 207 9.50 17.25 -23.23
CA HIS A 207 8.26 18.03 -23.29
C HIS A 207 8.18 19.06 -22.16
N HIS A 208 8.49 18.65 -20.93
CA HIS A 208 8.37 19.54 -19.76
C HIS A 208 9.66 20.29 -19.43
N HIS A 209 10.75 20.02 -20.16
CA HIS A 209 12.06 20.67 -20.00
C HIS A 209 12.58 20.66 -18.55
N CYS A 210 12.25 19.61 -17.80
CA CYS A 210 12.66 19.45 -16.41
C CYS A 210 13.99 18.70 -16.35
N HIS A 211 15.00 19.30 -15.71
CA HIS A 211 16.36 18.77 -15.66
C HIS A 211 16.74 18.10 -14.33
N LEU A 212 15.79 17.95 -13.40
CA LEU A 212 16.06 17.30 -12.11
C LEU A 212 16.69 15.90 -12.28
N PRO A 213 17.78 15.57 -11.57
CA PRO A 213 18.39 14.25 -11.64
C PRO A 213 17.40 13.16 -11.20
N ALA A 214 17.47 12.00 -11.84
CA ALA A 214 16.57 10.88 -11.54
C ALA A 214 17.34 9.62 -11.12
N LEU A 215 16.86 8.94 -10.08
CA LEU A 215 17.38 7.65 -9.64
C LEU A 215 16.31 6.57 -9.81
N ILE A 216 16.72 5.43 -10.35
CA ILE A 216 15.83 4.30 -10.63
C ILE A 216 16.32 3.13 -9.80
N PHE A 217 15.65 2.89 -8.68
CA PHE A 217 15.99 1.82 -7.76
C PHE A 217 15.46 0.48 -8.22
N HIS A 218 16.29 -0.56 -8.15
CA HIS A 218 15.95 -1.93 -8.48
C HIS A 218 16.54 -2.91 -7.47
N PHE A 219 15.98 -4.12 -7.35
CA PHE A 219 16.62 -5.18 -6.59
C PHE A 219 17.90 -5.63 -7.29
N PRO A 220 18.94 -6.07 -6.55
CA PRO A 220 20.16 -6.61 -7.16
C PRO A 220 19.89 -7.76 -8.15
N SER A 221 18.89 -8.60 -7.86
CA SER A 221 18.47 -9.71 -8.73
C SER A 221 17.83 -9.27 -10.05
N GLU A 222 17.45 -8.00 -10.15
CA GLU A 222 16.77 -7.40 -11.30
C GLU A 222 17.72 -6.47 -12.08
N ALA A 223 19.01 -6.45 -11.73
CA ALA A 223 19.98 -5.56 -12.34
C ALA A 223 20.16 -5.87 -13.84
N PRO A 224 20.02 -4.87 -14.73
CA PRO A 224 20.44 -5.02 -16.12
C PRO A 224 21.95 -5.30 -16.20
N PRO A 225 22.42 -6.02 -17.23
CA PRO A 225 23.84 -6.24 -17.49
C PRO A 225 24.66 -4.94 -17.43
N GLN A 226 25.91 -5.02 -16.99
CA GLN A 226 26.76 -3.83 -16.81
C GLN A 226 27.10 -3.14 -18.13
N ASP A 227 27.19 -3.90 -19.22
CA ASP A 227 27.45 -3.48 -20.58
C ASP A 227 26.18 -3.08 -21.37
N SER A 228 25.01 -3.08 -20.72
CA SER A 228 23.76 -2.70 -21.38
C SER A 228 23.77 -1.23 -21.83
N SER A 229 23.47 -0.99 -23.11
CA SER A 229 23.29 0.35 -23.69
C SER A 229 22.24 1.19 -22.96
N LEU A 230 21.32 0.54 -22.24
CA LEU A 230 20.33 1.20 -21.40
C LEU A 230 20.96 2.16 -20.38
N ARG A 231 22.14 1.82 -19.83
CA ARG A 231 22.80 2.67 -18.82
C ARG A 231 23.26 3.99 -19.43
N SER A 232 23.81 3.96 -20.65
CA SER A 232 24.15 5.17 -21.40
C SER A 232 22.91 5.95 -21.82
N ASP A 233 21.84 5.27 -22.25
CA ASP A 233 20.58 5.91 -22.65
C ASP A 233 19.93 6.65 -21.47
N LEU A 234 19.95 6.06 -20.28
CA LEU A 234 19.46 6.69 -19.05
C LEU A 234 20.34 7.87 -18.63
N ALA A 235 21.67 7.77 -18.80
CA ALA A 235 22.58 8.87 -18.50
C ALA A 235 22.29 10.10 -19.37
N LEU A 236 21.96 9.91 -20.65
CA LEU A 236 21.50 11.00 -21.55
C LEU A 236 20.21 11.67 -21.07
N LEU A 237 19.38 10.96 -20.30
CA LEU A 237 18.16 11.48 -19.66
C LEU A 237 18.42 12.03 -18.25
N ASN A 238 19.68 12.30 -17.86
CA ASN A 238 20.07 12.68 -16.49
C ASN A 238 19.48 11.71 -15.44
N ALA A 239 19.57 10.41 -15.71
CA ALA A 239 19.05 9.35 -14.87
C ALA A 239 20.07 8.23 -14.65
N LYS A 240 19.98 7.54 -13.50
CA LYS A 240 20.88 6.45 -13.14
C LYS A 240 20.13 5.29 -12.49
N LEU A 241 20.53 4.06 -12.83
CA LEU A 241 20.12 2.84 -12.12
C LEU A 241 20.86 2.71 -10.80
N VAL A 242 20.12 2.43 -9.73
CA VAL A 242 20.65 2.23 -8.38
C VAL A 242 20.21 0.87 -7.87
N SER A 243 21.18 0.04 -7.52
CA SER A 243 20.92 -1.25 -6.91
C SER A 243 20.66 -1.07 -5.41
N ALA A 244 19.55 -1.59 -4.91
CA ALA A 244 19.24 -1.64 -3.48
C ALA A 244 20.04 -2.75 -2.78
N THR A 245 21.34 -2.52 -2.60
CA THR A 245 22.28 -3.49 -2.02
C THR A 245 21.88 -3.87 -0.59
N GLY A 246 22.03 -5.16 -0.24
CA GLY A 246 21.60 -5.69 1.06
C GLY A 246 20.09 -5.92 1.18
N ARG A 247 19.32 -5.68 0.11
CA ARG A 247 17.90 -5.98 0.02
C ARG A 247 17.65 -7.09 -0.98
N ALA A 248 16.67 -7.94 -0.67
CA ALA A 248 16.28 -9.03 -1.52
C ALA A 248 14.80 -8.92 -1.87
N ARG A 249 14.50 -9.19 -3.14
CA ARG A 249 13.13 -9.43 -3.58
C ARG A 249 12.59 -10.65 -2.84
N ASP A 250 11.41 -10.56 -2.26
CA ASP A 250 10.72 -11.72 -1.70
C ASP A 250 10.08 -12.52 -2.86
N PRO A 251 10.54 -13.76 -3.13
CA PRO A 251 10.03 -14.56 -4.23
C PRO A 251 8.61 -15.08 -3.98
N SER A 252 8.17 -15.17 -2.72
CA SER A 252 6.81 -15.59 -2.36
C SER A 252 5.76 -14.51 -2.66
N ARG A 253 6.20 -13.26 -2.80
CA ARG A 253 5.34 -12.12 -3.12
C ARG A 253 5.36 -11.84 -4.60
N GLN A 254 4.17 -11.74 -5.20
CA GLN A 254 4.04 -11.20 -6.55
C GLN A 254 4.52 -9.74 -6.63
N LYS A 255 4.27 -8.96 -5.57
CA LYS A 255 4.52 -7.52 -5.51
C LYS A 255 5.39 -7.16 -4.32
N ASN A 256 6.53 -6.52 -4.61
CA ASN A 256 7.56 -6.16 -3.65
C ASN A 256 7.59 -4.64 -3.37
N TYR A 257 6.47 -4.12 -2.87
CA TYR A 257 6.27 -2.67 -2.67
C TYR A 257 7.16 -2.03 -1.60
N HIS A 258 7.83 -2.82 -0.77
CA HIS A 258 8.70 -2.29 0.29
C HIS A 258 9.90 -1.51 -0.27
N LEU A 259 10.32 -1.78 -1.51
CA LEU A 259 11.41 -1.05 -2.15
C LEU A 259 11.09 0.44 -2.33
N LYS A 260 9.82 0.82 -2.46
CA LYS A 260 9.40 2.21 -2.66
C LYS A 260 9.87 3.11 -1.51
N ALA A 261 9.53 2.76 -0.28
CA ALA A 261 9.94 3.52 0.89
C ALA A 261 11.46 3.56 1.05
N GLN A 262 12.12 2.41 0.84
CA GLN A 262 13.59 2.32 0.93
C GLN A 262 14.28 3.23 -0.10
N SER A 263 13.77 3.30 -1.34
CA SER A 263 14.36 4.13 -2.39
C SER A 263 14.36 5.62 -2.05
N ILE A 264 13.38 6.09 -1.27
CA ILE A 264 13.31 7.47 -0.81
C ILE A 264 14.37 7.73 0.27
N VAL A 265 14.52 6.79 1.21
CA VAL A 265 15.50 6.90 2.31
C VAL A 265 16.94 6.82 1.81
N ASP A 266 17.21 5.94 0.84
CA ASP A 266 18.57 5.72 0.30
C ASP A 266 18.96 6.75 -0.77
N ALA A 267 18.02 7.59 -1.22
CA ALA A 267 18.33 8.62 -2.20
C ALA A 267 19.20 9.72 -1.56
N PRO A 268 20.27 10.20 -2.23
CA PRO A 268 21.15 11.22 -1.70
C PRO A 268 20.58 12.64 -1.81
N PHE A 269 19.29 12.78 -2.13
CA PHE A 269 18.65 14.07 -2.35
C PHE A 269 18.09 14.61 -1.05
N SER A 270 18.28 15.91 -0.79
CA SER A 270 17.64 16.58 0.34
C SER A 270 16.13 16.69 0.16
N GLU A 271 15.66 16.84 -1.09
CA GLU A 271 14.25 16.95 -1.44
C GLU A 271 13.94 15.90 -2.51
N VAL A 272 13.22 14.84 -2.14
CA VAL A 272 12.85 13.73 -3.03
C VAL A 272 11.44 13.93 -3.58
N LEU A 273 11.30 13.77 -4.89
CA LEU A 273 10.01 13.51 -5.54
C LEU A 273 9.95 12.05 -5.98
N TYR A 274 9.19 11.24 -5.25
CA TYR A 274 8.95 9.86 -5.64
C TYR A 274 7.84 9.77 -6.70
N LEU A 275 8.08 9.03 -7.78
CA LEU A 275 7.09 8.75 -8.81
C LEU A 275 7.01 7.24 -9.05
N ASP A 276 5.78 6.72 -9.09
CA ASP A 276 5.56 5.34 -9.51
C ASP A 276 5.91 5.16 -10.99
N SER A 277 6.26 3.94 -11.40
CA SER A 277 6.64 3.63 -12.79
C SER A 277 5.53 3.92 -13.81
N ASP A 278 4.27 4.00 -13.36
CA ASP A 278 3.08 4.28 -14.15
C ASP A 278 2.56 5.71 -13.96
N ASN A 279 3.30 6.58 -13.26
CA ASN A 279 2.99 8.00 -13.17
C ASN A 279 3.60 8.76 -14.35
N LEU A 280 2.76 9.45 -15.12
CA LEU A 280 3.16 10.35 -16.19
C LEU A 280 2.79 11.79 -15.80
N PRO A 281 3.77 12.66 -15.51
CA PRO A 281 3.47 14.06 -15.16
C PRO A 281 2.79 14.79 -16.31
N ALA A 282 1.69 15.48 -16.01
CA ALA A 282 0.98 16.32 -16.97
C ALA A 282 1.70 17.66 -17.23
N ASP A 283 2.61 18.06 -16.34
CA ASP A 283 3.40 19.31 -16.40
C ASP A 283 4.77 19.08 -15.74
N ASN A 284 5.62 20.11 -15.69
CA ASN A 284 6.92 20.08 -15.04
C ASN A 284 6.80 19.69 -13.55
N PRO A 285 7.31 18.51 -13.15
CA PRO A 285 7.16 18.00 -11.79
C PRO A 285 7.95 18.79 -10.75
N GLU A 286 8.92 19.62 -11.14
CA GLU A 286 9.69 20.45 -10.22
C GLU A 286 8.83 21.46 -9.47
N LEU A 287 7.71 21.88 -10.06
CA LEU A 287 6.73 22.78 -9.44
C LEU A 287 6.18 22.22 -8.12
N LEU A 288 6.17 20.90 -7.94
CA LEU A 288 5.67 20.26 -6.72
C LEU A 288 6.47 20.61 -5.48
N PHE A 289 7.78 20.88 -5.61
CA PHE A 289 8.63 21.30 -4.48
C PHE A 289 8.21 22.66 -3.91
N ASP A 290 7.57 23.49 -4.74
CA ASP A 290 7.15 24.84 -4.37
C ASP A 290 5.69 24.94 -3.92
N MET A 291 4.93 23.85 -4.07
CA MET A 291 3.52 23.78 -3.67
C MET A 291 3.35 23.93 -2.15
N PRO A 292 2.26 24.57 -1.68
CA PRO A 292 2.01 24.77 -0.25
C PRO A 292 2.03 23.46 0.56
N ASN A 293 1.52 22.37 -0.01
CA ASN A 293 1.53 21.06 0.66
C ASN A 293 2.95 20.51 0.86
N TYR A 294 3.81 20.62 -0.15
CA TYR A 294 5.21 20.20 -0.02
C TYR A 294 5.96 21.10 0.96
N LYS A 295 5.80 22.43 0.87
CA LYS A 295 6.42 23.37 1.81
C LYS A 295 6.00 23.13 3.26
N ARG A 296 4.75 22.70 3.47
CA ARG A 296 4.20 22.39 4.80
C ARG A 296 4.65 21.04 5.34
N LEU A 297 4.71 20.01 4.51
CA LEU A 297 4.92 18.62 4.95
C LEU A 297 6.34 18.09 4.68
N GLY A 298 7.12 18.76 3.83
CA GLY A 298 8.43 18.30 3.36
C GLY A 298 8.39 17.11 2.40
N VAL A 299 7.19 16.62 2.09
CA VAL A 299 6.96 15.43 1.26
C VAL A 299 5.72 15.61 0.40
N TYR A 300 5.73 14.96 -0.76
CA TYR A 300 4.56 14.83 -1.63
C TYR A 300 4.29 13.34 -1.86
N PHE A 301 3.07 12.92 -1.57
CA PHE A 301 2.58 11.58 -1.87
C PHE A 301 1.44 11.72 -2.87
N THR A 302 1.62 11.13 -4.05
CA THR A 302 0.55 11.05 -5.05
C THR A 302 -0.58 10.17 -4.49
N PRO A 303 -1.85 10.60 -4.61
CA PRO A 303 -2.96 9.71 -4.27
C PRO A 303 -3.00 8.55 -5.26
N ASP A 304 -3.19 7.34 -4.75
CA ASP A 304 -3.50 6.17 -5.57
C ASP A 304 -4.97 6.25 -6.04
N TYR A 305 -5.32 5.50 -7.08
CA TYR A 305 -6.70 5.34 -7.55
C TYR A 305 -7.61 4.75 -6.45
N TRP A 306 -7.05 3.84 -5.65
CA TRP A 306 -7.79 3.14 -4.61
C TRP A 306 -7.85 3.93 -3.31
N LYS A 307 -9.01 3.88 -2.65
CA LYS A 307 -9.15 4.34 -1.28
C LYS A 307 -8.88 3.21 -0.29
N THR A 308 -8.22 3.57 0.81
CA THR A 308 -8.01 2.68 1.95
C THR A 308 -9.36 2.31 2.56
N SER A 309 -9.60 1.01 2.76
CA SER A 309 -10.81 0.52 3.43
C SER A 309 -10.90 1.03 4.86
N ALA A 310 -12.11 1.30 5.35
CA ALA A 310 -12.33 1.64 6.75
C ALA A 310 -11.88 0.53 7.72
N SER A 311 -11.83 -0.73 7.25
CA SER A 311 -11.29 -1.86 8.02
C SER A 311 -9.77 -1.86 8.18
N ASN A 312 -9.03 -1.02 7.44
CA ASN A 312 -7.58 -0.96 7.55
C ASN A 312 -7.16 0.01 8.67
N PRO A 313 -6.42 -0.44 9.69
CA PRO A 313 -6.04 0.39 10.84
C PRO A 313 -4.80 1.27 10.57
N ILE A 314 -4.39 1.47 9.31
CA ILE A 314 -3.16 2.20 8.97
C ILE A 314 -3.11 3.60 9.59
N TRP A 315 -4.22 4.33 9.63
CA TRP A 315 -4.24 5.67 10.23
C TRP A 315 -3.99 5.63 11.73
N GLN A 316 -4.54 4.63 12.41
CA GLN A 316 -4.30 4.41 13.83
C GLN A 316 -2.86 3.93 14.07
N ILE A 317 -2.24 3.20 13.14
CA ILE A 317 -0.81 2.87 13.23
C ILE A 317 0.05 4.14 13.03
N MET A 318 -0.37 5.05 12.14
CA MET A 318 0.40 6.24 11.75
C MET A 318 0.20 7.47 12.65
N GLY A 319 -0.79 7.45 13.55
CA GLY A 319 -0.99 8.51 14.55
C GLY A 319 -1.92 9.60 14.08
#